data_AF-A0A916XBQ3-F1
#
_entry.id   AF-A0A916XBQ3-F1
#
_cell.length_a   1.000
_cell.length_b   1.000
_cell.length_c   1.000
_cell.angle_alpha   90.00
_cell.angle_beta   90.00
_cell.angle_gamma   90.00
#
_symmetry.space_group_name_H-M   'P 1'
#
loop_
_entity.id
_entity.type
_entity.pdbx_description
1 polymer ?
#
loop_
_entity_poly.entity_id
_entity_poly.type
_entity_poly.pdbx_seq_one_letter_code
_entity_poly.pdbx_strand_id
1 'polypeptide(L)'
;MKAPMFEKPIVMIDFETSGMSPDQGGRVTEVAALRIVGGEVVDRYVSLINCNIRIPSFITQLTGITQAMVDRAPPVSEVMPALVDFIGDATLAAHNASFDEKFLLAESDRLRLAPRHDGLVCSVKLSRRVFPGLDSYSLGRLASSLGIRFKGTAHRAEADAEVSSALLIKIGAHLREHYGIASVDPGLLQQINKLSAAKVTAFMEKRPWIKSEPDMKPKTAATKRKSVQRYRHYKGGIYELVCEATQESDLSPVIVYKAHNGTIWTRPKDVFFEMIEVEGQRMQRFTPIED
;
A
#
# COMPACT_ATOMS: atom_id res chain seq x y z
N MET A 1 -2.94 -10.33 14.91
CA MET A 1 -3.25 -9.68 13.61
C MET A 1 -2.13 -9.99 12.64
N LYS A 2 -2.45 -10.40 11.40
CA LYS A 2 -1.44 -10.67 10.36
C LYS A 2 -0.78 -9.34 9.98
N ALA A 3 0.54 -9.30 9.84
CA ALA A 3 1.24 -8.09 9.41
C ALA A 3 0.72 -7.65 8.02
N PRO A 4 0.52 -6.33 7.80
CA PRO A 4 0.04 -5.80 6.53
C PRO A 4 0.98 -6.19 5.38
N MET A 5 0.50 -6.13 4.13
CA MET A 5 1.37 -6.32 2.96
C MET A 5 2.42 -5.22 2.85
N PHE A 6 1.97 -3.96 2.96
CA PHE A 6 2.82 -2.77 2.89
C PHE A 6 2.76 -2.00 4.20
N GLU A 7 3.92 -1.52 4.67
CA GLU A 7 4.03 -0.80 5.95
C GLU A 7 3.46 0.61 5.88
N LYS A 8 3.49 1.23 4.70
CA LYS A 8 2.96 2.58 4.43
C LYS A 8 2.06 2.56 3.19
N PRO A 9 1.15 3.54 3.05
CA PRO A 9 0.32 3.66 1.85
C PRO A 9 1.15 3.87 0.58
N ILE A 10 0.66 3.30 -0.51
CA ILE A 10 1.18 3.51 -1.86
C ILE A 10 0.02 4.03 -2.72
N VAL A 11 0.25 5.02 -3.57
CA VAL A 11 -0.71 5.45 -4.59
C VAL A 11 -0.26 4.93 -5.94
N MET A 12 -1.03 4.01 -6.53
CA MET A 12 -0.82 3.54 -7.90
C MET A 12 -1.52 4.51 -8.86
N ILE A 13 -0.75 5.18 -9.71
CA ILE A 13 -1.27 6.10 -10.72
C ILE A 13 -1.14 5.50 -12.12
N ASP A 14 -2.07 5.86 -12.98
CA ASP A 14 -1.99 5.66 -14.42
C ASP A 14 -2.59 6.89 -15.13
N PHE A 15 -1.95 7.31 -16.22
CA PHE A 15 -2.46 8.37 -17.09
C PHE A 15 -2.68 7.86 -18.51
N GLU A 16 -3.83 8.19 -19.08
CA GLU A 16 -3.97 8.25 -20.53
C GLU A 16 -3.59 9.64 -21.04
N THR A 17 -2.90 9.70 -22.17
CA THR A 17 -2.35 10.96 -22.69
C THR A 17 -2.64 11.12 -24.18
N SER A 18 -2.66 12.36 -24.64
CA SER A 18 -2.80 12.70 -26.06
C SER A 18 -1.52 12.51 -26.88
N GLY A 19 -0.44 12.04 -26.26
CA GLY A 19 0.87 11.85 -26.90
C GLY A 19 1.93 11.29 -25.95
N MET A 20 3.10 10.95 -26.51
CA MET A 20 4.12 10.18 -25.79
C MET A 20 4.99 11.01 -24.82
N SER A 21 4.97 12.33 -24.92
CA SER A 21 5.79 13.20 -24.08
C SER A 21 5.16 14.57 -23.88
N PRO A 22 5.18 15.13 -22.66
CA PRO A 22 4.77 16.51 -22.41
C PRO A 22 5.67 17.54 -23.13
N ASP A 23 6.96 17.22 -23.33
CA ASP A 23 7.90 18.09 -24.05
C ASP A 23 7.55 18.21 -25.55
N GLN A 24 6.82 17.23 -26.08
CA GLN A 24 6.31 17.22 -27.46
C GLN A 24 4.87 17.72 -27.55
N GLY A 25 4.35 18.35 -26.50
CA GLY A 25 2.99 18.90 -26.45
C GLY A 25 1.90 17.89 -26.08
N GLY A 26 2.26 16.65 -25.70
CA GLY A 26 1.32 15.70 -25.12
C GLY A 26 0.71 16.26 -23.82
N ARG A 27 -0.55 15.92 -23.57
CA ARG A 27 -1.32 16.34 -22.38
C ARG A 27 -2.05 15.15 -21.78
N VAL A 28 -2.37 15.21 -20.50
CA VAL A 28 -3.16 14.17 -19.83
C VAL A 28 -4.63 14.28 -20.23
N THR A 29 -5.24 13.15 -20.59
CA THR A 29 -6.65 13.06 -21.01
C THR A 29 -7.52 12.26 -20.04
N GLU A 30 -6.92 11.38 -19.25
CA GLU A 30 -7.57 10.62 -18.18
C GLU A 30 -6.54 10.34 -17.09
N VAL A 31 -6.99 10.27 -15.83
CA VAL A 31 -6.20 9.80 -14.71
C VAL A 31 -6.98 8.79 -13.89
N ALA A 32 -6.27 7.79 -13.37
CA ALA A 32 -6.70 7.02 -12.23
C ALA A 32 -5.57 6.96 -11.18
N ALA A 33 -5.93 7.18 -9.92
CA ALA A 33 -5.06 7.02 -8.78
C ALA A 33 -5.75 6.15 -7.73
N LEU A 34 -5.10 5.05 -7.35
CA LEU A 34 -5.64 4.05 -6.42
C LEU A 34 -4.78 4.03 -5.16
N ARG A 35 -5.39 4.28 -4.00
CA ARG A 35 -4.70 4.26 -2.71
C ARG A 35 -4.69 2.84 -2.15
N ILE A 36 -3.50 2.28 -2.00
CA ILE A 36 -3.25 0.95 -1.47
C ILE A 36 -2.81 1.09 0.00
N VAL A 37 -3.57 0.51 0.92
CA VAL A 37 -3.24 0.43 2.35
C VAL A 37 -3.21 -1.03 2.77
N GLY A 38 -2.10 -1.47 3.35
CA GLY A 38 -1.95 -2.85 3.84
C GLY A 38 -2.05 -3.95 2.78
N GLY A 39 -2.06 -3.60 1.49
CA GLY A 39 -2.23 -4.53 0.37
C GLY A 39 -3.62 -4.52 -0.25
N GLU A 40 -4.50 -3.61 0.17
CA GLU A 40 -5.85 -3.47 -0.35
C GLU A 40 -6.04 -2.06 -0.92
N VAL A 41 -6.78 -1.95 -2.03
CA VAL A 41 -7.18 -0.64 -2.57
C VAL A 41 -8.35 -0.13 -1.74
N VAL A 42 -8.13 0.94 -0.97
CA VAL A 42 -9.11 1.49 -0.02
C VAL A 42 -9.77 2.77 -0.51
N ASP A 43 -9.20 3.44 -1.51
CA ASP A 43 -9.73 4.68 -2.06
C ASP A 43 -9.29 4.87 -3.52
N ARG A 44 -10.06 5.63 -4.30
CA ARG A 44 -9.84 5.84 -5.74
C ARG A 44 -10.15 7.28 -6.14
N TYR A 45 -9.31 7.84 -7.00
CA TYR A 45 -9.57 9.08 -7.73
C TYR A 45 -9.47 8.82 -9.23
N VAL A 46 -10.56 9.02 -9.97
CA VAL A 46 -10.63 8.74 -11.42
C VAL A 46 -11.31 9.90 -12.11
N SER A 47 -10.71 10.42 -13.18
CA SER A 47 -11.29 11.52 -13.95
C SER A 47 -10.80 11.52 -15.39
N LEU A 48 -11.71 11.76 -16.34
CA LEU A 48 -11.34 12.34 -17.62
C LEU A 48 -10.87 13.79 -17.39
N ILE A 49 -10.03 14.30 -18.30
CA ILE A 49 -9.47 15.65 -18.18
C ILE A 49 -9.65 16.40 -19.49
N ASN A 50 -10.26 17.59 -19.41
CA ASN A 50 -10.22 18.54 -20.50
C ASN A 50 -8.84 19.19 -20.54
N CYS A 51 -8.01 18.72 -21.49
CA CYS A 51 -6.65 19.19 -21.70
C CYS A 51 -6.55 20.39 -22.66
N ASN A 52 -7.68 20.89 -23.19
CA ASN A 52 -7.74 21.98 -24.17
C ASN A 52 -6.86 21.77 -25.42
N ILE A 53 -6.72 20.52 -25.86
CA ILE A 53 -6.03 20.21 -27.13
C ILE A 53 -6.83 19.19 -27.95
N ARG A 54 -6.51 19.12 -29.24
CA ARG A 54 -7.06 18.10 -30.13
C ARG A 54 -6.47 16.73 -29.80
N ILE A 55 -7.32 15.73 -29.62
CA ILE A 55 -6.95 14.33 -29.45
C ILE A 55 -6.66 13.71 -30.82
N PRO A 56 -5.43 13.21 -31.06
CA PRO A 56 -5.11 12.52 -32.30
C PRO A 56 -5.97 11.27 -32.50
N SER A 57 -6.36 10.97 -33.75
CA SER A 57 -7.22 9.82 -34.05
C SER A 57 -6.64 8.49 -33.59
N PHE A 58 -5.32 8.31 -33.69
CA PHE A 58 -4.66 7.09 -33.22
C PHE A 58 -4.74 6.91 -31.69
N ILE A 59 -4.77 8.01 -30.92
CA ILE A 59 -4.96 7.96 -29.46
C ILE A 59 -6.40 7.53 -29.16
N THR A 60 -7.40 8.13 -29.82
CA THR A 60 -8.80 7.71 -29.66
C THR A 60 -8.99 6.23 -30.04
N GLN A 61 -8.31 5.73 -31.07
CA GLN A 61 -8.35 4.31 -31.42
C GLN A 61 -7.71 3.42 -30.35
N LEU A 62 -6.64 3.89 -29.69
CA LEU A 62 -5.93 3.15 -28.66
C LEU A 62 -6.72 3.10 -27.34
N THR A 63 -7.20 4.25 -26.88
CA THR A 63 -7.78 4.41 -25.53
C THR A 63 -9.31 4.43 -25.51
N GLY A 64 -9.94 4.62 -26.67
CA GLY A 64 -11.37 4.86 -26.77
C GLY A 64 -11.80 6.26 -26.31
N ILE A 65 -10.87 7.11 -25.85
CA ILE A 65 -11.18 8.47 -25.40
C ILE A 65 -11.37 9.38 -26.62
N THR A 66 -12.61 9.83 -26.82
CA THR A 66 -12.97 10.72 -27.94
C THR A 66 -12.77 12.18 -27.58
N GLN A 67 -12.61 13.04 -28.59
CA GLN A 67 -12.59 14.50 -28.39
C GLN A 67 -13.82 14.99 -27.62
N ALA A 68 -15.01 14.48 -27.95
CA ALA A 68 -16.25 14.88 -27.29
C ALA A 68 -16.31 14.51 -25.79
N MET A 69 -15.62 13.45 -25.39
CA MET A 69 -15.47 13.09 -23.97
C MET A 69 -14.54 14.08 -23.26
N VAL A 70 -13.39 14.39 -23.86
CA VAL A 70 -12.41 15.35 -23.33
C VAL A 70 -13.00 16.75 -23.21
N ASP A 71 -13.72 17.22 -24.23
CA ASP A 71 -14.31 18.57 -24.22
C ASP A 71 -15.36 18.77 -23.12
N ARG A 72 -16.02 17.68 -22.70
CA ARG A 72 -17.03 17.68 -21.62
C ARG A 72 -16.46 17.40 -20.24
N ALA A 73 -15.20 16.99 -20.15
CA ALA A 73 -14.56 16.62 -18.90
C ALA A 73 -14.21 17.86 -18.06
N PRO A 74 -13.99 17.70 -16.74
CA PRO A 74 -13.48 18.78 -15.90
C PRO A 74 -12.12 19.31 -16.42
N PRO A 75 -11.85 20.61 -16.29
CA PRO A 75 -10.59 21.19 -16.74
C PRO A 75 -9.42 20.66 -15.93
N VAL A 76 -8.24 20.58 -16.56
CA VAL A 76 -6.99 20.17 -15.89
C VAL A 76 -6.71 20.96 -14.59
N SER A 77 -7.14 22.23 -14.53
CA SER A 77 -6.99 23.10 -13.35
C SER A 77 -7.84 22.68 -12.15
N GLU A 78 -8.85 21.83 -12.34
CA GLU A 78 -9.67 21.24 -11.28
C GLU A 78 -9.14 19.85 -10.90
N VAL A 79 -8.81 19.03 -11.90
CA VAL A 79 -8.39 17.64 -11.69
C VAL A 79 -7.03 17.53 -11.01
N MET A 80 -6.04 18.31 -11.47
CA MET A 80 -4.66 18.15 -10.99
C MET A 80 -4.47 18.55 -9.52
N PRO A 81 -5.06 19.64 -8.99
CA PRO A 81 -5.00 19.91 -7.54
C PRO A 81 -5.57 18.77 -6.71
N ALA A 82 -6.76 18.27 -7.06
CA ALA A 82 -7.39 17.16 -6.36
C ALA A 82 -6.57 15.87 -6.43
N LEU A 83 -5.93 15.60 -7.57
CA LEU A 83 -5.00 14.48 -7.73
C LEU A 83 -3.77 14.63 -6.83
N VAL A 84 -3.16 15.82 -6.77
CA VAL A 84 -1.98 16.08 -5.91
C VAL A 84 -2.34 15.90 -4.44
N ASP A 85 -3.50 16.42 -4.01
CA ASP A 85 -4.01 16.21 -2.66
C ASP A 85 -4.30 14.73 -2.38
N PHE A 86 -4.87 14.02 -3.37
CA PHE A 86 -5.11 12.58 -3.27
C PHE A 86 -3.80 11.79 -3.17
N ILE A 87 -2.70 12.20 -3.81
CA ILE A 87 -1.40 11.55 -3.67
C ILE A 87 -0.85 11.80 -2.26
N GLY A 88 -0.83 13.07 -1.83
CA GLY A 88 -0.27 13.49 -0.54
C GLY A 88 1.18 13.05 -0.37
N ASP A 89 1.57 12.59 0.81
CA ASP A 89 2.94 12.12 1.07
C ASP A 89 3.12 10.60 0.83
N ALA A 90 2.19 9.93 0.15
CA ALA A 90 2.33 8.50 -0.12
C ALA A 90 3.50 8.22 -1.09
N THR A 91 4.00 6.98 -1.09
CA THR A 91 4.87 6.54 -2.20
C THR A 91 4.04 6.46 -3.48
N LEU A 92 4.50 7.09 -4.56
CA LEU A 92 3.86 7.01 -5.86
C LEU A 92 4.37 5.78 -6.62
N ALA A 93 3.46 5.04 -7.26
CA ALA A 93 3.79 3.88 -8.06
C ALA A 93 3.05 3.92 -9.41
N ALA A 94 3.67 3.38 -10.45
CA ALA A 94 3.05 3.27 -11.78
C ALA A 94 3.71 2.18 -12.63
N HIS A 95 3.01 1.69 -13.65
CA HIS A 95 3.55 0.73 -14.60
C HIS A 95 4.26 1.43 -15.74
N ASN A 96 5.59 1.53 -15.62
CA ASN A 96 6.44 2.47 -16.36
C ASN A 96 6.48 3.88 -15.74
N ALA A 97 6.49 3.97 -14.41
CA ALA A 97 6.37 5.21 -13.63
C ALA A 97 7.11 6.47 -14.09
N SER A 98 8.25 6.37 -14.77
CA SER A 98 8.90 7.56 -15.33
C SER A 98 8.08 8.25 -16.42
N PHE A 99 7.12 7.56 -17.04
CA PHE A 99 6.19 8.16 -18.00
C PHE A 99 5.16 9.01 -17.26
N ASP A 100 4.44 8.40 -16.33
CA ASP A 100 3.37 9.04 -15.56
C ASP A 100 3.90 10.21 -14.71
N GLU A 101 5.05 10.04 -14.06
CA GLU A 101 5.69 11.08 -13.26
C GLU A 101 6.00 12.32 -14.10
N LYS A 102 6.47 12.16 -15.35
CA LYS A 102 6.75 13.32 -16.22
C LYS A 102 5.49 14.11 -16.55
N PHE A 103 4.37 13.42 -16.80
CA PHE A 103 3.09 14.07 -17.04
C PHE A 103 2.54 14.74 -15.78
N LEU A 104 2.63 14.07 -14.61
CA LEU A 104 2.27 14.64 -13.31
C LEU A 104 3.03 15.95 -13.07
N LEU A 105 4.35 15.93 -13.25
CA LEU A 105 5.21 17.09 -13.05
C LEU A 105 4.92 18.19 -14.07
N ALA A 106 4.73 17.87 -15.34
CA ALA A 106 4.48 18.85 -16.39
C ALA A 106 3.12 19.56 -16.22
N GLU A 107 2.05 18.83 -15.91
CA GLU A 107 0.75 19.45 -15.65
C GLU A 107 0.74 20.22 -14.33
N SER A 108 1.47 19.74 -13.32
CA SER A 108 1.65 20.46 -12.06
C SER A 108 2.40 21.79 -12.25
N ASP A 109 3.49 21.79 -13.00
CA ASP A 109 4.29 22.99 -13.28
C ASP A 109 3.48 24.07 -14.00
N ARG A 110 2.64 23.67 -14.98
CA ARG A 110 1.71 24.58 -15.67
C ARG A 110 0.73 25.27 -14.74
N LEU A 111 0.36 24.62 -13.64
CA LEU A 111 -0.56 25.12 -12.64
C LEU A 111 0.15 25.67 -11.40
N ARG A 112 1.50 25.71 -11.40
CA ARG A 112 2.34 26.10 -10.26
C ARG A 112 2.07 25.27 -9.00
N LEU A 113 1.73 24.00 -9.18
CA LEU A 113 1.58 23.02 -8.11
C LEU A 113 2.93 22.37 -7.81
N ALA A 114 3.13 21.97 -6.56
CA ALA A 114 4.31 21.24 -6.12
C ALA A 114 3.89 19.84 -5.63
N PRO A 115 3.74 18.86 -6.53
CA PRO A 115 3.38 17.50 -6.14
C PRO A 115 4.46 16.95 -5.20
N ARG A 116 4.01 16.31 -4.12
CA ARG A 116 4.89 15.62 -3.16
C ARG A 116 4.57 14.13 -3.22
N HIS A 117 5.59 13.31 -2.99
CA HIS A 117 5.45 11.87 -2.74
C HIS A 117 6.73 11.36 -2.06
N ASP A 118 6.63 10.39 -1.15
CA ASP A 118 7.77 9.80 -0.38
C ASP A 118 8.72 8.94 -1.26
N GLY A 119 8.41 8.83 -2.55
CA GLY A 119 9.29 8.26 -3.56
C GLY A 119 8.52 7.67 -4.73
N LEU A 120 9.27 7.13 -5.70
CA LEU A 120 8.73 6.60 -6.94
C LEU A 120 9.05 5.10 -7.11
N VAL A 121 8.03 4.31 -7.42
CA VAL A 121 8.14 2.87 -7.69
C VAL A 121 7.63 2.53 -9.08
N CYS A 122 8.51 2.00 -9.92
CA CYS A 122 8.15 1.49 -11.24
C CYS A 122 7.91 -0.03 -11.19
N SER A 123 6.68 -0.46 -11.45
CA SER A 123 6.31 -1.89 -11.38
C SER A 123 6.94 -2.73 -12.50
N VAL A 124 7.19 -2.16 -13.69
CA VAL A 124 7.97 -2.82 -14.78
C VAL A 124 9.38 -3.16 -14.29
N LYS A 125 10.05 -2.18 -13.66
CA LYS A 125 11.40 -2.36 -13.12
C LYS A 125 11.40 -3.43 -12.01
N LEU A 126 10.44 -3.39 -11.09
CA LEU A 126 10.31 -4.43 -10.06
C LEU A 126 10.10 -5.81 -10.68
N SER A 127 9.20 -5.91 -11.66
CA SER A 127 8.85 -7.19 -12.28
C SER A 127 10.06 -7.82 -12.97
N ARG A 128 10.88 -7.05 -13.70
CA ARG A 128 12.13 -7.55 -14.30
C ARG A 128 13.15 -8.09 -13.29
N ARG A 129 13.07 -7.61 -12.05
CA ARG A 129 14.01 -7.92 -10.96
C ARG A 129 13.53 -9.10 -10.12
N VAL A 130 12.23 -9.19 -9.92
CA VAL A 130 11.58 -10.20 -9.08
C VAL A 130 11.18 -11.43 -9.89
N PHE A 131 10.78 -11.23 -11.15
CA PHE A 131 10.39 -12.29 -12.08
C PHE A 131 11.23 -12.21 -13.37
N PRO A 132 12.56 -12.40 -13.30
CA PRO A 132 13.41 -12.31 -14.48
C PRO A 132 13.08 -13.41 -15.50
N GLY A 133 13.35 -13.15 -16.79
CA GLY A 133 13.22 -14.15 -17.86
C GLY A 133 11.86 -14.25 -18.56
N LEU A 134 10.87 -13.43 -18.20
CA LEU A 134 9.60 -13.38 -18.93
C LEU A 134 9.72 -12.76 -20.33
N ASP A 135 8.93 -13.27 -21.28
CA ASP A 135 8.91 -12.84 -22.68
C ASP A 135 8.54 -11.37 -22.88
N SER A 136 7.70 -10.83 -21.98
CA SER A 136 7.26 -9.44 -22.04
C SER A 136 6.91 -8.90 -20.65
N TYR A 137 7.15 -7.61 -20.48
CA TYR A 137 6.81 -6.85 -19.28
C TYR A 137 5.81 -5.73 -19.57
N SER A 138 5.11 -5.77 -20.71
CA SER A 138 3.92 -4.94 -20.88
C SER A 138 2.82 -5.41 -19.93
N LEU A 139 2.00 -4.47 -19.44
CA LEU A 139 1.04 -4.74 -18.37
C LEU A 139 0.16 -5.96 -18.67
N GLY A 140 -0.47 -6.00 -19.85
CA GLY A 140 -1.35 -7.10 -20.24
C GLY A 140 -0.65 -8.46 -20.32
N ARG A 141 0.53 -8.54 -20.95
CA ARG A 141 1.26 -9.82 -21.08
C ARG A 141 1.80 -10.28 -19.75
N LEU A 142 2.36 -9.37 -18.96
CA LEU A 142 2.88 -9.66 -17.63
C LEU A 142 1.77 -10.10 -16.67
N ALA A 143 0.64 -9.40 -16.67
CA ALA A 143 -0.52 -9.76 -15.86
C ALA A 143 -1.00 -11.17 -16.22
N SER A 144 -1.12 -11.48 -17.52
CA SER A 144 -1.49 -12.82 -18.00
C SER A 144 -0.51 -13.90 -17.54
N SER A 145 0.81 -13.69 -17.74
CA SER A 145 1.85 -14.64 -17.29
C SER A 145 1.84 -14.89 -15.78
N LEU A 146 1.36 -13.92 -14.99
CA LEU A 146 1.28 -14.01 -13.54
C LEU A 146 -0.13 -14.39 -13.04
N GLY A 147 -1.06 -14.72 -13.92
CA GLY A 147 -2.44 -15.11 -13.56
C GLY A 147 -3.27 -13.97 -12.94
N ILE A 148 -2.91 -12.72 -13.23
CA ILE A 148 -3.67 -11.54 -12.83
C ILE A 148 -4.74 -11.29 -13.88
N ARG A 149 -5.99 -11.29 -13.47
CA ARG A 149 -7.12 -11.03 -14.38
C ARG A 149 -7.15 -9.55 -14.74
N PHE A 150 -7.12 -9.26 -16.02
CA PHE A 150 -7.46 -7.94 -16.55
C PHE A 150 -8.98 -7.77 -16.48
N LYS A 151 -9.45 -6.81 -15.70
CA LYS A 151 -10.87 -6.43 -15.66
C LYS A 151 -11.02 -5.09 -16.38
N GLY A 152 -12.08 -4.96 -17.19
CA GLY A 152 -12.32 -3.76 -17.98
C GLY A 152 -11.59 -3.75 -19.33
N THR A 153 -11.57 -2.59 -19.96
CA THR A 153 -10.97 -2.34 -21.26
C THR A 153 -9.53 -1.86 -21.04
N ALA A 154 -8.55 -2.51 -21.65
CA ALA A 154 -7.17 -2.04 -21.65
C ALA A 154 -7.06 -0.64 -22.26
N HIS A 155 -6.08 0.14 -21.83
CA HIS A 155 -5.93 1.55 -22.22
C HIS A 155 -7.07 2.44 -21.71
N ARG A 156 -7.54 2.13 -20.50
CA ARG A 156 -8.35 2.99 -19.66
C ARG A 156 -7.64 3.10 -18.32
N ALA A 157 -7.45 4.33 -17.84
CA ALA A 157 -6.55 4.57 -16.72
C ALA A 157 -6.92 3.75 -15.48
N GLU A 158 -8.22 3.64 -15.16
CA GLU A 158 -8.66 2.87 -13.99
C GLU A 158 -8.37 1.38 -14.12
N ALA A 159 -8.65 0.78 -15.28
CA ALA A 159 -8.40 -0.64 -15.52
C ALA A 159 -6.90 -0.97 -15.42
N ASP A 160 -6.07 -0.14 -16.05
CA ASP A 160 -4.62 -0.29 -16.04
C ASP A 160 -4.04 -0.07 -14.63
N ALA A 161 -4.54 0.91 -13.87
CA ALA A 161 -4.18 1.13 -12.47
C ALA A 161 -4.59 -0.05 -11.55
N GLU A 162 -5.76 -0.65 -11.76
CA GLU A 162 -6.21 -1.82 -10.98
C GLU A 162 -5.30 -3.03 -11.21
N VAL A 163 -4.98 -3.32 -12.46
CA VAL A 163 -4.09 -4.43 -12.82
C VAL A 163 -2.68 -4.16 -12.30
N SER A 164 -2.20 -2.92 -12.42
CA SER A 164 -0.90 -2.50 -11.88
C SER A 164 -0.82 -2.61 -10.36
N SER A 165 -1.91 -2.29 -9.66
CA SER A 165 -2.05 -2.45 -8.20
C SER A 165 -1.97 -3.93 -7.81
N ALA A 166 -2.73 -4.79 -8.48
CA ALA A 166 -2.70 -6.23 -8.26
C ALA A 166 -1.30 -6.81 -8.54
N LEU A 167 -0.63 -6.34 -9.58
CA LEU A 167 0.76 -6.70 -9.89
C LEU A 167 1.71 -6.30 -8.77
N LEU A 168 1.61 -5.06 -8.26
CA LEU A 168 2.46 -4.58 -7.17
C LEU A 168 2.24 -5.39 -5.88
N ILE A 169 0.98 -5.69 -5.55
CA ILE A 169 0.62 -6.56 -4.41
C ILE A 169 1.21 -7.96 -4.59
N LYS A 170 1.16 -8.53 -5.80
CA LYS A 170 1.75 -9.84 -6.11
C LYS A 170 3.27 -9.83 -5.98
N ILE A 171 3.94 -8.77 -6.40
CA ILE A 171 5.38 -8.57 -6.17
C ILE A 171 5.67 -8.53 -4.66
N GLY A 172 4.90 -7.76 -3.89
CA GLY A 172 5.03 -7.70 -2.43
C GLY A 172 4.85 -9.09 -1.79
N ALA A 173 3.82 -9.84 -2.20
CA ALA A 173 3.57 -11.20 -1.73
C ALA A 173 4.75 -12.13 -2.01
N HIS A 174 5.31 -12.09 -3.22
CA HIS A 174 6.47 -12.88 -3.59
C HIS A 174 7.71 -12.52 -2.76
N LEU A 175 7.96 -11.23 -2.51
CA LEU A 175 9.08 -10.80 -1.67
C LEU A 175 8.92 -11.31 -0.22
N ARG A 176 7.70 -11.26 0.33
CA ARG A 176 7.41 -11.78 1.68
C ARG A 176 7.61 -13.29 1.76
N GLU A 177 7.08 -14.03 0.80
CA GLU A 177 7.17 -15.50 0.77
C GLU A 177 8.61 -15.96 0.56
N HIS A 178 9.30 -15.41 -0.44
CA HIS A 178 10.62 -15.88 -0.84
C HIS A 178 11.74 -15.47 0.13
N TYR A 179 11.62 -14.29 0.77
CA TYR A 179 12.64 -13.77 1.69
C TYR A 179 12.19 -13.74 3.15
N GLY A 180 11.02 -14.32 3.47
CA GLY A 180 10.50 -14.42 4.83
C GLY A 180 10.17 -13.09 5.49
N ILE A 181 9.82 -12.05 4.71
CA ILE A 181 9.58 -10.70 5.23
C ILE A 181 8.16 -10.57 5.77
N ALA A 182 7.99 -10.03 6.98
CA ALA A 182 6.68 -9.89 7.61
C ALA A 182 5.79 -8.85 6.90
N SER A 183 6.34 -7.71 6.48
CA SER A 183 5.66 -6.62 5.76
C SER A 183 6.68 -5.92 4.86
N VAL A 184 6.24 -5.30 3.76
CA VAL A 184 7.13 -4.65 2.79
C VAL A 184 7.07 -3.13 2.96
N ASP A 185 8.17 -2.52 3.40
CA ASP A 185 8.36 -1.07 3.32
C ASP A 185 8.41 -0.62 1.84
N PRO A 186 7.60 0.35 1.39
CA PRO A 186 7.75 0.93 0.06
C PRO A 186 9.17 1.44 -0.24
N GLY A 187 9.93 1.88 0.78
CA GLY A 187 11.34 2.23 0.66
C GLY A 187 12.23 1.07 0.21
N LEU A 188 11.88 -0.18 0.53
CA LEU A 188 12.55 -1.37 0.00
C LEU A 188 12.27 -1.54 -1.49
N LEU A 189 11.01 -1.35 -1.92
CA LEU A 189 10.64 -1.41 -3.34
C LEU A 189 11.42 -0.38 -4.15
N GLN A 190 11.57 0.84 -3.65
CA GLN A 190 12.39 1.90 -4.27
C GLN A 190 13.86 1.47 -4.43
N GLN A 191 14.42 0.84 -3.40
CA GLN A 191 15.80 0.36 -3.43
C GLN A 191 15.98 -0.76 -4.45
N ILE A 192 15.07 -1.75 -4.48
CA ILE A 192 15.07 -2.81 -5.50
C ILE A 192 15.01 -2.19 -6.90
N ASN A 193 14.16 -1.18 -7.11
CA ASN A 193 14.03 -0.45 -8.38
C ASN A 193 15.34 0.14 -8.91
N LYS A 194 16.30 0.46 -8.03
CA LYS A 194 17.63 1.00 -8.37
C LYS A 194 18.69 -0.08 -8.65
N LEU A 195 18.43 -1.34 -8.30
CA LEU A 195 19.38 -2.45 -8.51
C LEU A 195 19.32 -2.99 -9.95
N SER A 196 20.33 -3.77 -10.35
CA SER A 196 20.18 -4.70 -11.48
C SER A 196 19.56 -6.02 -10.99
N ALA A 197 18.89 -6.77 -11.87
CA ALA A 197 18.25 -8.04 -11.50
C ALA A 197 19.23 -9.01 -10.82
N ALA A 198 20.45 -9.14 -11.34
CA ALA A 198 21.49 -10.01 -10.77
C ALA A 198 21.92 -9.64 -9.34
N LYS A 199 21.68 -8.40 -8.89
CA LYS A 199 22.04 -7.94 -7.54
C LYS A 199 20.91 -8.09 -6.52
N VAL A 200 19.69 -8.44 -6.95
CA VAL A 200 18.51 -8.47 -6.08
C VAL A 200 18.68 -9.52 -4.99
N THR A 201 18.95 -10.78 -5.35
CA THR A 201 19.11 -11.87 -4.38
C THR A 201 20.16 -11.54 -3.32
N ALA A 202 21.38 -11.19 -3.75
CA ALA A 202 22.44 -10.82 -2.82
C ALA A 202 22.10 -9.59 -1.96
N PHE A 203 21.35 -8.62 -2.50
CA PHE A 203 20.88 -7.46 -1.72
C PHE A 203 19.86 -7.88 -0.67
N MET A 204 18.94 -8.77 -1.01
CA MET A 204 17.92 -9.28 -0.12
C MET A 204 18.53 -10.16 0.98
N GLU A 205 19.47 -11.04 0.65
CA GLU A 205 20.14 -11.94 1.63
C GLU A 205 21.07 -11.21 2.60
N LYS A 206 21.69 -10.10 2.19
CA LYS A 206 22.60 -9.31 3.04
C LYS A 206 21.88 -8.53 4.13
N ARG A 207 20.57 -8.36 4.03
CA ARG A 207 19.78 -7.65 5.02
C ARG A 207 19.07 -8.67 5.91
N PRO A 208 19.16 -8.53 7.24
CA PRO A 208 18.48 -9.42 8.18
C PRO A 208 16.99 -9.11 8.16
N TRP A 209 16.28 -9.53 7.12
CA TRP A 209 14.84 -9.28 7.00
C TRP A 209 14.00 -10.12 7.96
N ILE A 210 14.60 -11.10 8.65
CA ILE A 210 14.18 -11.72 9.91
C ILE A 210 15.28 -12.73 10.32
N LYS A 211 16.03 -12.41 11.37
CA LYS A 211 16.39 -13.40 12.41
C LYS A 211 15.93 -12.80 13.74
N SER A 212 14.64 -12.96 14.02
CA SER A 212 14.13 -13.05 15.38
C SER A 212 13.46 -14.42 15.42
N GLU A 213 14.01 -15.43 16.09
CA GLU A 213 14.22 -15.48 17.55
C GLU A 213 15.59 -16.12 17.94
N PRO A 214 15.85 -16.36 19.22
CA PRO A 214 16.28 -15.41 20.25
C PRO A 214 17.74 -15.70 20.63
N ASP A 215 18.61 -14.69 20.70
CA ASP A 215 19.69 -14.82 21.67
C ASP A 215 20.10 -13.49 22.30
N MET A 216 20.30 -13.64 23.58
CA MET A 216 20.40 -12.65 24.61
C MET A 216 21.86 -12.18 24.67
N LYS A 217 22.11 -10.88 24.51
CA LYS A 217 22.84 -10.01 25.46
C LYS A 217 23.57 -8.82 24.78
N PRO A 218 23.74 -7.72 25.54
CA PRO A 218 23.43 -6.38 25.06
C PRO A 218 24.66 -5.47 24.99
N LYS A 219 24.61 -4.39 24.19
CA LYS A 219 25.22 -3.07 24.50
C LYS A 219 24.42 -1.94 23.81
N THR A 220 23.43 -1.38 24.51
CA THR A 220 23.44 -0.05 25.18
C THR A 220 23.30 1.16 24.25
N ALA A 221 22.06 1.62 24.07
CA ALA A 221 21.67 3.03 24.12
C ALA A 221 20.16 3.08 24.44
N ALA A 222 19.81 3.74 25.54
CA ALA A 222 18.51 3.62 26.19
C ALA A 222 17.41 4.40 25.46
N THR A 223 16.46 3.67 24.88
CA THR A 223 15.12 4.18 24.61
C THR A 223 14.16 3.45 25.55
N LYS A 224 13.49 4.18 26.43
CA LYS A 224 12.54 3.65 27.42
C LYS A 224 11.48 2.79 26.71
N ARG A 225 11.56 1.47 26.84
CA ARG A 225 10.46 0.54 26.51
C ARG A 225 9.28 0.91 27.41
N LYS A 226 8.11 1.19 26.84
CA LYS A 226 6.87 1.19 27.61
C LYS A 226 6.66 -0.24 28.13
N SER A 227 6.50 -0.39 29.43
CA SER A 227 6.15 -1.65 30.09
C SER A 227 4.86 -2.20 29.46
N VAL A 228 4.88 -3.48 29.07
CA VAL A 228 3.68 -4.15 28.57
C VAL A 228 2.86 -4.55 29.79
N GLN A 229 1.64 -4.05 29.91
CA GLN A 229 0.78 -4.41 31.05
C GLN A 229 0.25 -5.84 30.85
N ARG A 230 0.49 -6.71 31.83
CA ARG A 230 0.06 -8.12 31.82
C ARG A 230 -1.01 -8.37 32.86
N TYR A 231 -1.87 -9.34 32.60
CA TYR A 231 -2.96 -9.73 33.48
C TYR A 231 -2.99 -11.25 33.66
N ARG A 232 -3.28 -11.72 34.87
CA ARG A 232 -3.57 -13.12 35.18
C ARG A 232 -5.07 -13.32 35.28
N HIS A 233 -5.61 -14.18 34.44
CA HIS A 233 -6.99 -14.65 34.56
C HIS A 233 -7.13 -15.57 35.78
N TYR A 234 -8.28 -15.57 36.47
CA TYR A 234 -8.52 -16.42 37.65
C TYR A 234 -8.29 -17.92 37.41
N LYS A 235 -8.43 -18.40 36.17
CA LYS A 235 -8.09 -19.79 35.77
C LYS A 235 -6.58 -20.03 35.51
N GLY A 236 -5.72 -19.06 35.82
CA GLY A 236 -4.27 -19.17 35.73
C GLY A 236 -3.64 -18.70 34.41
N GLY A 237 -4.41 -18.45 33.35
CA GLY A 237 -3.87 -17.97 32.08
C GLY A 237 -3.30 -16.54 32.19
N ILE A 238 -2.14 -16.29 31.58
CA ILE A 238 -1.53 -14.96 31.52
C ILE A 238 -1.77 -14.34 30.14
N TYR A 239 -2.17 -13.09 30.14
CA TYR A 239 -2.53 -12.34 28.95
C TYR A 239 -1.86 -10.97 28.94
N GLU A 240 -1.41 -10.57 27.75
CA GLU A 240 -0.88 -9.23 27.52
C GLU A 240 -2.02 -8.30 27.09
N LEU A 241 -2.13 -7.14 27.73
CA LEU A 241 -3.02 -6.09 27.25
C LEU A 241 -2.47 -5.54 25.94
N VAL A 242 -3.27 -5.59 24.88
CA VAL A 242 -2.89 -5.04 23.57
C VAL A 242 -3.35 -3.58 23.48
N CYS A 243 -4.66 -3.35 23.66
CA CYS A 243 -5.26 -2.02 23.70
C CYS A 243 -6.69 -2.09 24.23
N GLU A 244 -7.27 -0.92 24.51
CA GLU A 244 -8.73 -0.76 24.56
C GLU A 244 -9.24 -0.41 23.16
N ALA A 245 -10.43 -0.90 22.80
CA ALA A 245 -11.09 -0.58 21.54
C ALA A 245 -12.58 -0.29 21.79
N THR A 246 -13.26 0.26 20.79
CA THR A 246 -14.71 0.52 20.81
C THR A 246 -15.38 -0.41 19.82
N GLN A 247 -16.39 -1.15 20.27
CA GLN A 247 -17.18 -2.03 19.41
C GLN A 247 -18.11 -1.18 18.53
N GLU A 248 -18.05 -1.36 17.21
CA GLU A 248 -18.80 -0.49 16.28
C GLU A 248 -20.32 -0.65 16.41
N SER A 249 -20.80 -1.86 16.70
CA SER A 249 -22.23 -2.17 16.73
C SER A 249 -23.03 -1.46 17.84
N ASP A 250 -22.40 -1.14 18.97
CA ASP A 250 -23.07 -0.56 20.14
C ASP A 250 -22.24 0.51 20.87
N LEU A 251 -21.06 0.83 20.32
CA LEU A 251 -20.09 1.78 20.88
C LEU A 251 -19.59 1.42 22.29
N SER A 252 -19.77 0.17 22.72
CA SER A 252 -19.29 -0.28 24.03
C SER A 252 -17.76 -0.44 24.05
N PRO A 253 -17.09 -0.11 25.17
CA PRO A 253 -15.64 -0.29 25.30
C PRO A 253 -15.30 -1.78 25.51
N VAL A 254 -14.30 -2.26 24.78
CA VAL A 254 -13.78 -3.62 24.88
C VAL A 254 -12.28 -3.62 25.15
N ILE A 255 -11.81 -4.63 25.87
CA ILE A 255 -10.39 -4.90 26.08
C ILE A 255 -9.93 -5.92 25.03
N VAL A 256 -8.88 -5.57 24.30
CA VAL A 256 -8.18 -6.46 23.36
C VAL A 256 -6.94 -6.98 24.07
N TYR A 257 -6.85 -8.30 24.21
CA TYR A 257 -5.76 -8.94 24.95
C TYR A 257 -5.27 -10.20 24.24
N LYS A 258 -4.00 -10.53 24.43
CA LYS A 258 -3.31 -11.60 23.70
C LYS A 258 -2.89 -12.71 24.65
N ALA A 259 -3.24 -13.95 24.31
CA ALA A 259 -2.78 -15.14 25.00
C ALA A 259 -1.32 -15.47 24.64
N HIS A 260 -0.66 -16.31 25.44
CA HIS A 260 0.73 -16.73 25.19
C HIS A 260 0.93 -17.41 23.81
N ASN A 261 -0.10 -18.07 23.27
CA ASN A 261 -0.06 -18.74 21.97
C ASN A 261 -0.33 -17.78 20.78
N GLY A 262 -0.41 -16.47 21.04
CA GLY A 262 -0.66 -15.44 20.03
C GLY A 262 -2.13 -15.20 19.69
N THR A 263 -3.06 -15.99 20.24
CA THR A 263 -4.50 -15.77 20.04
C THR A 263 -4.93 -14.43 20.64
N ILE A 264 -5.65 -13.63 19.85
CA ILE A 264 -6.22 -12.35 20.29
C ILE A 264 -7.66 -12.58 20.70
N TRP A 265 -8.00 -12.11 21.90
CA TRP A 265 -9.34 -12.16 22.46
C TRP A 265 -9.86 -10.74 22.70
N THR A 266 -11.18 -10.59 22.65
CA THR A 266 -11.87 -9.38 23.06
C THR A 266 -12.84 -9.70 24.19
N ARG A 267 -13.09 -8.72 25.05
CA ARG A 267 -14.08 -8.82 26.14
C ARG A 267 -14.59 -7.42 26.49
N PRO A 268 -15.89 -7.24 26.84
CA PRO A 268 -16.37 -5.97 27.39
C PRO A 268 -15.50 -5.50 28.55
N LYS A 269 -15.22 -4.19 28.61
CA LYS A 269 -14.24 -3.62 29.54
C LYS A 269 -14.64 -3.80 31.00
N ASP A 270 -15.92 -3.59 31.30
CA ASP A 270 -16.53 -3.87 32.59
C ASP A 270 -16.35 -5.34 33.00
N VAL A 271 -16.62 -6.29 32.10
CA VAL A 271 -16.46 -7.73 32.36
C VAL A 271 -14.99 -8.13 32.51
N PHE A 272 -14.06 -7.44 31.84
CA PHE A 272 -12.62 -7.72 31.99
C PHE A 272 -12.13 -7.33 33.39
N PHE A 273 -12.59 -6.19 33.92
CA PHE A 273 -12.18 -5.69 35.24
C PHE A 273 -13.10 -6.09 36.39
N GLU A 274 -14.13 -6.89 36.14
CA GLU A 274 -15.13 -7.25 37.14
C GLU A 274 -14.57 -8.11 38.29
N MET A 275 -15.22 -8.00 39.44
CA MET A 275 -15.02 -8.90 40.57
C MET A 275 -15.95 -10.12 40.43
N ILE A 276 -15.37 -11.31 40.53
CA ILE A 276 -16.08 -12.59 40.49
C ILE A 276 -15.95 -13.31 41.83
N GLU A 277 -16.87 -14.25 42.09
CA GLU A 277 -16.78 -15.15 43.23
C GLU A 277 -16.34 -16.54 42.74
N VAL A 278 -15.26 -17.06 43.32
CA VAL A 278 -14.72 -18.38 43.03
C VAL A 278 -14.46 -19.07 44.36
N GLU A 279 -15.12 -20.21 44.60
CA GLU A 279 -15.00 -20.99 45.84
C GLU A 279 -15.28 -20.16 47.12
N GLY A 280 -16.28 -19.27 47.06
CA GLY A 280 -16.67 -18.41 48.18
C GLY A 280 -15.74 -17.21 48.43
N GLN A 281 -14.73 -17.00 47.57
CA GLN A 281 -13.82 -15.87 47.66
C GLN A 281 -14.06 -14.88 46.51
N ARG A 282 -14.16 -13.59 46.86
CA ARG A 282 -14.25 -12.50 45.88
C ARG A 282 -12.86 -12.14 45.36
N MET A 283 -12.67 -12.20 44.05
CA MET A 283 -11.43 -11.85 43.38
C MET A 283 -11.68 -11.19 42.03
N GLN A 284 -10.69 -10.51 41.47
CA GLN A 284 -10.80 -9.91 40.14
C GLN A 284 -10.69 -10.98 39.05
N ARG A 285 -11.52 -10.89 38.00
CA ARG A 285 -11.45 -11.86 36.88
C ARG A 285 -10.06 -11.88 36.24
N PHE A 286 -9.49 -10.70 36.05
CA PHE A 286 -8.14 -10.48 35.56
C PHE A 286 -7.39 -9.56 36.53
N THR A 287 -6.37 -10.08 37.19
CA THR A 287 -5.53 -9.32 38.12
C THR A 287 -4.28 -8.82 37.38
N PRO A 288 -3.94 -7.51 37.46
CA PRO A 288 -2.70 -7.02 36.86
C PRO A 288 -1.50 -7.74 37.48
N ILE A 289 -0.53 -8.06 36.63
CA ILE A 289 0.76 -8.61 37.03
C ILE A 289 1.76 -7.46 36.90
N GLU A 290 2.40 -7.10 38.00
CA GLU A 290 3.53 -6.18 37.97
C GLU A 290 4.77 -6.94 37.45
N ASP A 291 5.49 -6.33 36.51
CA ASP A 291 6.74 -6.84 35.94
C ASP A 291 7.94 -6.58 36.87
#